data_AF-A0A2G5F0Z3-F1
#
_entry.id   AF-A0A2G5F0Z3-F1
#
_cell.length_a   1.000
_cell.length_b   1.000
_cell.length_c   1.000
_cell.angle_alpha   90.00
_cell.angle_beta   90.00
_cell.angle_gamma   90.00
#
_symmetry.space_group_name_H-M   'P 1'
#
loop_
_entity.id
_entity.type
_entity.pdbx_description
1 polymer ?
#
loop_
_entity_poly.entity_id
_entity_poly.type
_entity_poly.pdbx_seq_one_letter_code
_entity_poly.pdbx_strand_id
1 'polypeptide(L)'
;MLWLFYAFLKPDGSMLLTINSIGCIIESIYIIVYLIYAPRSYKIYTTKLLLLLNVTVFGLIVLFTMLFAKDAKRVTIVGWICSVFSICVFAAPLSNIRQVIITESVEFMPISLSFFLTLCAIVWFFYGLLTMDLYVAGPNVLGFLFGVVQMILYFIYRRRAKRNVALEVDLAQTQPNDRQPQVKVINQPVQPSESNV
;
A
#
# COMPACT_ATOMS: atom_id res chain seq x y z
N MET A 1 -2.13 0.04 16.99
CA MET A 1 -1.81 0.20 18.44
C MET A 1 -1.80 1.65 18.92
N LEU A 2 -1.01 2.57 18.34
CA LEU A 2 -0.94 3.98 18.80
C LEU A 2 -2.31 4.66 18.83
N TRP A 3 -3.09 4.56 17.76
CA TRP A 3 -4.45 5.12 17.69
C TRP A 3 -5.43 4.47 18.69
N LEU A 4 -5.23 3.19 19.06
CA LEU A 4 -6.02 2.56 20.12
C LEU A 4 -5.73 3.18 21.48
N PHE A 5 -4.45 3.42 21.77
CA PHE A 5 -4.06 4.08 23.01
C PHE A 5 -4.58 5.51 23.05
N TYR A 6 -4.46 6.26 21.94
CA TYR A 6 -5.04 7.59 21.82
C TYR A 6 -6.56 7.61 22.08
N ALA A 7 -7.28 6.70 21.42
CA ALA A 7 -8.72 6.55 21.57
C ALA A 7 -9.13 6.19 23.00
N PHE A 8 -8.40 5.30 23.66
CA PHE A 8 -8.65 4.92 25.05
C PHE A 8 -8.46 6.09 26.03
N LEU A 9 -7.55 7.01 25.73
CA LEU A 9 -7.30 8.18 26.57
C LEU A 9 -8.35 9.29 26.41
N LYS A 10 -9.20 9.24 25.36
CA LYS A 10 -10.18 10.28 25.04
C LYS A 10 -11.62 9.79 25.28
N PRO A 11 -12.51 10.61 25.86
CA PRO A 11 -13.91 10.23 26.10
C PRO A 11 -14.67 9.86 24.81
N ASP A 12 -14.48 10.64 23.74
CA ASP A 12 -15.20 10.46 22.46
C ASP A 12 -14.44 9.58 21.44
N GLY A 13 -13.47 8.79 21.92
CA GLY A 13 -12.60 7.96 21.09
C GLY A 13 -13.23 6.65 20.59
N SER A 14 -14.51 6.39 20.87
CA SER A 14 -15.15 5.08 20.63
C SER A 14 -15.05 4.62 19.17
N MET A 15 -15.26 5.51 18.20
CA MET A 15 -15.17 5.18 16.77
C MET A 15 -13.73 4.86 16.33
N LEU A 16 -12.73 5.56 16.87
CA LEU A 16 -11.33 5.22 16.64
C LEU A 16 -10.97 3.89 17.29
N LEU A 17 -11.51 3.63 18.49
CA LEU A 17 -11.22 2.42 19.23
C LEU A 17 -11.73 1.19 18.46
N THR A 18 -12.95 1.20 17.95
CA THR A 18 -13.55 0.06 17.25
C THR A 18 -12.80 -0.26 15.95
N ILE A 19 -12.61 0.73 15.07
CA ILE A 19 -11.98 0.52 13.77
C ILE A 19 -10.52 0.08 13.90
N ASN A 20 -9.75 0.68 14.81
CA ASN A 20 -8.35 0.30 15.01
C ASN A 20 -8.23 -1.05 15.72
N SER A 21 -9.25 -1.49 16.48
CA SER A 21 -9.25 -2.81 17.13
C SER A 21 -9.42 -3.89 16.07
N ILE A 22 -10.40 -3.70 15.18
CA ILE A 22 -10.60 -4.56 14.01
C ILE A 22 -9.33 -4.57 13.14
N GLY A 23 -8.76 -3.39 12.86
CA GLY A 23 -7.50 -3.26 12.11
C GLY A 23 -6.36 -4.04 12.75
N CYS A 24 -6.18 -3.95 14.07
CA CYS A 24 -5.13 -4.69 14.77
C CYS A 24 -5.33 -6.22 14.67
N ILE A 25 -6.57 -6.71 14.71
CA ILE A 25 -6.86 -8.15 14.52
C ILE A 25 -6.48 -8.58 13.09
N ILE A 26 -6.93 -7.83 12.09
CA ILE A 26 -6.64 -8.12 10.67
C ILE A 26 -5.13 -8.08 10.40
N GLU A 27 -4.43 -7.04 10.85
CA GLU A 27 -2.98 -6.90 10.71
C GLU A 27 -2.22 -8.02 11.43
N SER A 28 -2.69 -8.43 12.63
CA SER A 28 -2.09 -9.56 13.35
C SER A 28 -2.21 -10.86 12.56
N ILE A 29 -3.37 -11.13 11.97
CA ILE A 29 -3.58 -12.29 11.10
C ILE A 29 -2.61 -12.24 9.90
N TYR A 30 -2.49 -11.09 9.23
CA TYR A 30 -1.55 -10.94 8.11
C TYR A 30 -0.10 -11.21 8.52
N ILE A 31 0.33 -10.67 9.66
CA ILE A 31 1.68 -10.88 10.17
C ILE A 31 1.90 -12.36 10.54
N ILE A 32 0.94 -13.00 11.19
CA ILE A 32 1.03 -14.43 11.56
C ILE A 32 1.19 -15.28 10.30
N VAL A 33 0.33 -15.07 9.30
CA VAL A 33 0.42 -15.78 8.02
C VAL A 33 1.79 -15.53 7.37
N TYR A 34 2.26 -14.28 7.32
CA TYR A 34 3.58 -13.95 6.81
C TYR A 34 4.70 -14.68 7.57
N LEU A 35 4.65 -14.72 8.90
CA LEU A 35 5.61 -15.41 9.75
C LEU A 35 5.50 -16.94 9.72
N ILE A 36 4.45 -17.51 9.13
CA ILE A 36 4.37 -18.95 8.82
C ILE A 36 5.06 -19.24 7.49
N TYR A 37 4.82 -18.44 6.46
CA TYR A 37 5.24 -18.76 5.08
C TYR A 37 6.56 -18.14 4.63
N ALA A 38 7.07 -17.09 5.28
CA ALA A 38 8.27 -16.39 4.82
C ALA A 38 9.59 -17.22 4.93
N PRO A 39 10.66 -16.86 4.20
CA PRO A 39 11.98 -17.45 4.41
C PRO A 39 12.57 -17.03 5.77
N ARG A 40 13.43 -17.86 6.38
CA ARG A 40 13.96 -17.63 7.73
C ARG A 40 14.60 -16.24 7.92
N SER A 41 15.37 -15.76 6.95
CA SER A 41 16.02 -14.45 7.03
C SER A 41 15.01 -13.29 7.16
N TYR A 42 13.96 -13.30 6.34
CA TYR A 42 12.90 -12.29 6.37
C TYR A 42 11.98 -12.43 7.59
N LYS A 43 11.75 -13.66 8.08
CA LYS A 43 11.05 -13.89 9.35
C LYS A 43 11.77 -13.22 10.51
N ILE A 44 13.08 -13.48 10.66
CA ILE A 44 13.87 -12.89 11.75
C ILE A 44 13.86 -11.36 11.67
N TYR A 45 14.03 -10.80 10.46
CA TYR A 45 13.95 -9.35 10.26
C TYR A 45 12.59 -8.78 10.68
N THR A 46 11.50 -9.39 10.21
CA THR A 46 10.13 -8.93 10.51
C THR A 46 9.80 -9.06 11.99
N THR A 47 10.17 -10.17 12.64
CA THR A 47 9.99 -10.35 14.08
C THR A 47 10.78 -9.31 14.88
N LYS A 48 12.02 -9.02 14.50
CA LYS A 48 12.82 -7.95 15.13
C LYS A 48 12.13 -6.59 15.00
N LEU A 49 11.66 -6.25 13.79
CA LEU A 49 10.95 -4.99 13.55
C LEU A 49 9.64 -4.91 14.36
N LEU A 50 8.90 -6.01 14.46
CA LEU A 50 7.67 -6.10 15.23
C LEU A 50 7.92 -5.88 16.71
N LEU A 51 8.90 -6.57 17.29
CA LEU A 51 9.28 -6.41 18.69
C LEU A 51 9.77 -4.98 18.97
N LEU A 52 10.62 -4.43 18.10
CA LEU A 52 11.12 -3.07 18.25
C LEU A 52 9.99 -2.04 18.24
N LEU A 53 9.11 -2.06 17.23
CA LEU A 53 8.08 -1.03 17.08
C LEU A 53 6.90 -1.22 18.03
N ASN A 54 6.38 -2.44 18.19
CA ASN A 54 5.15 -2.70 18.94
C ASN A 54 5.37 -3.02 20.42
N VAL A 55 6.53 -3.55 20.80
CA VAL A 55 6.82 -3.83 22.22
C VAL A 55 7.69 -2.71 22.79
N THR A 56 8.86 -2.46 22.19
CA THR A 56 9.82 -1.48 22.74
C THR A 56 9.34 -0.04 22.55
N VAL A 57 9.18 0.44 21.31
CA VAL A 57 8.83 1.84 21.05
C VAL A 57 7.46 2.18 21.61
N PHE A 58 6.43 1.38 21.28
CA PHE A 58 5.10 1.59 21.83
C PHE A 58 5.05 1.47 23.36
N GLY A 59 5.73 0.47 23.95
CA GLY A 59 5.80 0.30 25.40
C GLY A 59 6.47 1.48 26.10
N LEU A 60 7.56 2.03 25.53
CA LEU A 60 8.21 3.25 26.02
C LEU A 60 7.27 4.46 25.92
N ILE A 61 6.56 4.63 24.81
CA ILE A 61 5.58 5.71 24.66
C ILE A 61 4.52 5.62 25.78
N VAL A 62 3.94 4.45 26.00
CA VAL A 62 2.95 4.25 27.07
C VAL A 62 3.58 4.52 28.44
N LEU A 63 4.75 3.96 28.73
CA LEU A 63 5.44 4.12 30.01
C LEU A 63 5.75 5.59 30.30
N PHE A 64 6.43 6.29 29.39
CA PHE A 64 6.81 7.69 29.58
C PHE A 64 5.59 8.61 29.66
N THR A 65 4.58 8.38 28.84
CA THR A 65 3.36 9.21 28.88
C THR A 65 2.54 8.97 30.14
N MET A 66 2.53 7.75 30.70
CA MET A 66 1.88 7.46 31.98
C MET A 66 2.65 8.02 33.19
N LEU A 67 3.98 8.00 33.15
CA LEU A 67 4.81 8.48 34.26
C LEU A 67 4.95 10.02 34.28
N PHE A 68 5.05 10.66 33.12
CA PHE A 68 5.44 12.07 33.02
C PHE A 68 4.35 13.01 32.47
N ALA A 69 3.22 12.49 31.99
CA ALA A 69 2.12 13.31 31.49
C ALA A 69 0.77 12.97 32.17
N LYS A 70 0.04 14.00 32.58
CA LYS A 70 -1.29 13.86 33.19
C LYS A 70 -2.39 14.32 32.24
N ASP A 71 -3.51 13.61 32.28
CA ASP A 71 -4.80 13.96 31.67
C ASP A 71 -4.67 14.59 30.27
N ALA A 72 -5.06 15.86 30.13
CA ALA A 72 -5.07 16.56 28.84
C ALA A 72 -3.70 16.59 28.16
N LYS A 73 -2.61 16.79 28.92
CA LYS A 73 -1.24 16.85 28.35
C LYS A 73 -0.85 15.50 27.74
N ARG A 74 -1.30 14.40 28.36
CA ARG A 74 -1.05 13.04 27.87
C ARG A 74 -1.75 12.80 26.53
N VAL A 75 -3.02 13.20 26.42
CA VAL A 75 -3.79 13.12 25.17
C VAL A 75 -3.10 13.92 24.07
N THR A 76 -2.68 15.16 24.35
CA THR A 76 -1.96 16.00 23.39
C THR A 76 -0.66 15.36 22.88
N ILE A 77 0.19 14.85 23.78
CA ILE A 77 1.47 14.23 23.39
C ILE A 77 1.21 12.99 22.52
N VAL A 78 0.32 12.11 22.95
CA VAL A 78 0.00 10.88 22.19
C VAL A 78 -0.64 11.22 20.85
N GLY A 79 -1.50 12.23 20.79
CA GLY A 79 -2.13 12.72 19.56
C GLY A 79 -1.09 13.20 18.54
N TRP A 80 -0.12 14.01 18.96
CA TRP A 80 1.00 14.42 18.11
C TRP A 80 1.81 13.24 17.59
N ILE A 81 2.14 12.27 18.46
CA ILE A 81 2.86 11.07 18.07
C ILE A 81 2.06 10.28 17.02
N CYS A 82 0.75 10.06 17.25
CA CYS A 82 -0.12 9.38 16.29
C CYS A 82 -0.15 10.11 14.94
N SER A 83 -0.22 11.44 14.97
CA SER A 83 -0.25 12.28 13.79
C SER A 83 1.04 12.14 12.96
N VAL A 84 2.20 12.25 13.61
CA VAL A 84 3.52 12.08 12.95
C VAL A 84 3.65 10.68 12.32
N PHE A 85 3.34 9.62 13.07
CA PHE A 85 3.40 8.26 12.52
C PHE A 85 2.43 8.07 11.35
N SER A 86 1.24 8.66 11.41
CA SER A 86 0.27 8.62 10.31
C SER A 86 0.82 9.28 9.04
N ILE A 87 1.53 10.41 9.19
CA ILE A 87 2.19 11.08 8.07
C ILE A 87 3.30 10.20 7.48
N CYS A 88 4.12 9.55 8.32
CA CYS A 88 5.19 8.67 7.87
C CYS A 88 4.69 7.49 7.02
N VAL A 89 3.49 6.96 7.30
CA VAL A 89 2.89 5.87 6.52
C VAL A 89 2.67 6.25 5.06
N PHE A 90 2.53 7.55 4.75
CA PHE A 90 2.41 8.01 3.36
C PHE A 90 3.68 7.85 2.51
N ALA A 91 4.81 7.44 3.10
CA ALA A 91 6.00 7.07 2.33
C ALA A 91 5.71 5.93 1.31
N ALA A 92 4.85 4.96 1.67
CA ALA A 92 4.47 3.86 0.79
C ALA A 92 3.69 4.33 -0.46
N PRO A 93 2.56 5.06 -0.35
CA PRO A 93 1.85 5.58 -1.52
C PRO A 93 2.71 6.55 -2.35
N LEU A 94 3.61 7.32 -1.73
CA LEU A 94 4.56 8.16 -2.45
C LEU A 94 5.55 7.33 -3.28
N SER A 95 6.04 6.21 -2.74
CA SER A 95 6.87 5.26 -3.48
C SER A 95 6.13 4.67 -4.68
N ASN A 96 4.84 4.35 -4.53
CA ASN A 96 4.02 3.85 -5.64
C ASN A 96 3.81 4.91 -6.73
N ILE A 97 3.56 6.17 -6.36
CA ILE A 97 3.48 7.29 -7.31
C ILE A 97 4.78 7.41 -8.10
N ARG A 98 5.93 7.40 -7.40
CA ARG A 98 7.25 7.44 -8.04
C ARG A 98 7.44 6.26 -9.00
N GLN A 99 7.03 5.05 -8.60
CA GLN A 99 7.14 3.86 -9.43
C GLN A 99 6.35 4.02 -10.73
N VAL A 100 5.08 4.45 -10.66
CA VAL A 100 4.22 4.66 -11.85
C VAL A 100 4.83 5.68 -12.82
N ILE A 101 5.43 6.74 -12.29
CA ILE A 101 6.07 7.78 -13.13
C ILE A 101 7.29 7.21 -13.87
N ILE A 102 8.10 6.38 -13.19
CA ILE A 102 9.33 5.81 -13.76
C ILE A 102 9.03 4.66 -14.72
N THR A 103 8.13 3.76 -14.36
CA THR A 103 7.81 2.58 -15.19
C THR A 103 6.80 2.88 -16.29
N GLU A 104 6.20 4.06 -16.27
CA GLU A 104 5.06 4.45 -17.10
C GLU A 104 3.88 3.46 -17.07
N SER A 105 3.82 2.60 -16.04
CA SER A 105 2.84 1.53 -15.91
C SER A 105 2.05 1.67 -14.62
N VAL A 106 0.74 1.41 -14.72
CA VAL A 106 -0.21 1.46 -13.59
C VAL A 106 -0.43 0.09 -12.93
N GLU A 107 0.35 -0.92 -13.28
CA GLU A 107 0.20 -2.30 -12.79
C GLU A 107 0.23 -2.39 -11.25
N PHE A 108 1.07 -1.57 -10.61
CA PHE A 108 1.22 -1.54 -9.14
C PHE A 108 0.28 -0.54 -8.44
N MET A 109 -0.65 0.09 -9.16
CA MET A 109 -1.59 1.07 -8.61
C MET A 109 -3.03 0.70 -8.96
N PRO A 110 -3.69 -0.18 -8.19
CA PRO A 110 -5.09 -0.49 -8.39
C PRO A 110 -5.97 0.71 -8.04
N ILE A 111 -6.74 1.20 -9.03
CA ILE A 111 -7.61 2.37 -8.89
C ILE A 111 -8.62 2.26 -7.75
N SER A 112 -9.13 1.05 -7.49
CA SER A 112 -10.08 0.81 -6.40
C SER A 112 -9.48 1.13 -5.04
N LEU A 113 -8.21 0.77 -4.80
CA LEU A 113 -7.55 1.08 -3.52
C LEU A 113 -7.39 2.60 -3.36
N SER A 114 -6.93 3.31 -4.39
CA SER A 114 -6.79 4.77 -4.33
C SER A 114 -8.14 5.45 -4.10
N PHE A 115 -9.22 4.98 -4.74
CA PHE A 115 -10.56 5.51 -4.55
C PHE A 115 -11.07 5.32 -3.10
N PHE A 116 -11.01 4.08 -2.58
CA PHE A 116 -11.47 3.80 -1.21
C PHE A 116 -10.60 4.47 -0.14
N LEU A 117 -9.28 4.58 -0.36
CA LEU A 117 -8.40 5.33 0.54
C LEU A 117 -8.73 6.82 0.55
N THR A 118 -9.08 7.39 -0.62
CA THR A 118 -9.52 8.79 -0.70
C THR A 118 -10.83 9.01 0.04
N LEU A 119 -11.83 8.14 -0.15
CA LEU A 119 -13.09 8.21 0.60
C LEU A 119 -12.86 8.05 2.10
N CYS A 120 -12.02 7.12 2.51
CA CYS A 120 -11.63 6.92 3.91
C CYS A 120 -11.01 8.19 4.49
N ALA A 121 -10.07 8.81 3.78
CA ALA A 121 -9.44 10.06 4.18
C ALA A 121 -10.45 11.21 4.33
N ILE A 122 -11.41 11.34 3.41
CA ILE A 122 -12.48 12.33 3.50
C ILE A 122 -13.33 12.11 4.76
N VAL A 123 -13.77 10.88 5.01
CA VAL A 123 -14.59 10.54 6.18
C VAL A 123 -13.84 10.84 7.48
N TRP A 124 -12.57 10.46 7.58
CA TRP A 124 -11.76 10.72 8.77
C TRP A 124 -11.40 12.19 8.96
N PHE A 125 -11.21 12.93 7.86
CA PHE A 125 -11.03 14.38 7.92
C PHE A 125 -12.27 15.06 8.53
N PHE A 126 -13.47 14.74 8.04
CA PHE A 126 -14.71 15.30 8.59
C PHE A 126 -14.97 14.81 10.01
N TYR A 127 -14.70 13.54 10.32
CA TYR A 127 -14.76 13.05 11.70
C TYR A 127 -13.85 13.87 12.62
N GLY A 128 -12.60 14.10 12.22
CA GLY A 128 -11.65 14.91 12.99
C GLY A 128 -12.13 16.36 13.14
N LEU A 129 -12.65 16.96 12.08
CA LEU A 129 -13.18 18.32 12.11
C LEU A 129 -14.40 18.44 13.04
N LEU A 130 -15.36 17.52 12.95
CA LEU A 130 -16.59 17.51 13.76
C LEU A 130 -16.31 17.21 15.24
N THR A 131 -15.28 16.43 15.54
CA THR A 131 -14.85 16.12 16.90
C THR A 131 -13.77 17.08 17.43
N MET A 132 -13.48 18.16 16.68
CA MET A 132 -12.43 19.15 16.98
C MET A 132 -11.06 18.51 17.27
N ASP A 133 -10.76 17.41 16.58
CA ASP A 133 -9.57 16.60 16.69
C ASP A 133 -8.63 16.82 15.49
N LEU A 134 -7.74 17.81 15.62
CA LEU A 134 -6.78 18.15 14.59
C LEU A 134 -5.72 17.05 14.37
N TYR A 135 -5.49 16.18 15.36
CA TYR A 135 -4.53 15.08 15.23
C TYR A 135 -5.02 14.04 14.24
N VAL A 136 -6.34 13.82 14.20
CA VAL A 136 -7.01 12.98 13.20
C VAL A 136 -7.17 13.73 11.88
N ALA A 137 -7.65 14.98 11.90
CA ALA A 137 -7.93 15.71 10.67
C ALA A 137 -6.68 15.97 9.82
N GLY A 138 -5.56 16.38 10.45
CA GLY A 138 -4.34 16.81 9.76
C GLY A 138 -3.76 15.78 8.79
N PRO A 139 -3.39 14.56 9.23
CA PRO A 139 -2.86 13.52 8.35
C PRO A 139 -3.83 13.12 7.24
N ASN A 140 -5.14 13.18 7.49
CA ASN A 140 -6.15 12.81 6.50
C ASN A 140 -6.26 13.83 5.35
N VAL A 141 -5.87 15.09 5.55
CA VAL A 141 -5.69 16.04 4.43
C VAL A 141 -4.62 15.53 3.45
N LEU A 142 -3.47 15.08 3.97
CA LEU A 142 -2.42 14.52 3.12
C LEU A 142 -2.86 13.21 2.45
N GLY A 143 -3.62 12.37 3.16
CA GLY A 143 -4.20 11.15 2.61
C GLY A 143 -5.13 11.44 1.43
N PHE A 144 -5.99 12.46 1.55
CA PHE A 144 -6.84 12.92 0.46
C PHE A 144 -6.01 13.43 -0.73
N LEU A 145 -5.03 14.29 -0.49
CA LEU A 145 -4.16 14.84 -1.54
C LEU A 145 -3.43 13.74 -2.30
N PHE A 146 -2.81 12.80 -1.60
CA PHE A 146 -2.15 11.67 -2.24
C PHE A 146 -3.14 10.79 -3.00
N GLY A 147 -4.30 10.48 -2.42
CA GLY A 147 -5.35 9.70 -3.08
C GLY A 147 -5.81 10.31 -4.41
N VAL A 148 -6.03 11.63 -4.45
CA VAL A 148 -6.36 12.37 -5.68
C VAL A 148 -5.23 12.29 -6.71
N VAL A 149 -3.99 12.53 -6.29
CA VAL A 149 -2.82 12.43 -7.19
C VAL A 149 -2.70 11.02 -7.79
N GLN A 150 -2.89 9.98 -6.97
CA GLN A 150 -2.85 8.59 -7.44
C GLN A 150 -3.93 8.32 -8.49
N MET A 151 -5.16 8.76 -8.28
CA MET A 151 -6.25 8.59 -9.26
C MET A 151 -5.96 9.33 -10.56
N ILE A 152 -5.46 10.57 -10.50
CA ILE A 152 -5.10 11.36 -11.69
C ILE A 152 -4.01 10.64 -12.50
N LEU A 153 -2.94 10.22 -11.84
CA LEU A 153 -1.83 9.50 -12.50
C LEU A 153 -2.30 8.20 -13.14
N TYR A 154 -3.16 7.44 -12.45
CA TYR A 154 -3.74 6.23 -12.99
C TYR A 154 -4.46 6.50 -14.33
N PHE A 155 -5.29 7.53 -14.42
CA PHE A 155 -6.00 7.85 -15.67
C PHE A 155 -5.06 8.31 -16.78
N ILE A 156 -4.03 9.10 -16.47
CA ILE A 156 -3.05 9.57 -17.45
C ILE A 156 -2.28 8.39 -18.05
N TYR A 157 -1.65 7.57 -17.21
CA TYR A 157 -0.78 6.48 -17.66
C TYR A 157 -1.59 5.33 -18.28
N ARG A 158 -2.79 5.03 -17.78
CA ARG A 158 -3.68 4.05 -18.44
C ARG A 158 -4.10 4.47 -19.84
N ARG A 159 -4.35 5.76 -20.07
CA ARG A 159 -4.67 6.28 -21.41
C ARG A 159 -3.47 6.18 -22.34
N ARG A 160 -2.26 6.51 -21.86
CA ARG A 160 -1.01 6.37 -22.62
C ARG A 160 -0.75 4.91 -23.01
N ALA A 161 -0.86 3.98 -22.06
CA ALA A 161 -0.68 2.55 -22.33
C ALA A 161 -1.63 2.04 -23.43
N LYS A 162 -2.93 2.38 -23.35
CA LYS A 162 -3.91 2.01 -24.39
C LYS A 162 -3.57 2.58 -25.77
N ARG A 163 -3.10 3.83 -25.82
CA ARG A 163 -2.70 4.49 -27.07
C ARG A 163 -1.48 3.82 -27.69
N ASN A 164 -0.48 3.47 -26.88
CA ASN A 164 0.74 2.82 -27.37
C ASN A 164 0.42 1.44 -27.97
N VAL A 165 -0.43 0.65 -27.31
CA VAL A 165 -0.91 -0.63 -27.85
C VAL A 165 -1.66 -0.45 -29.17
N ALA A 166 -2.53 0.58 -29.27
CA ALA A 166 -3.25 0.85 -30.51
C ALA A 166 -2.31 1.22 -31.67
N LEU A 167 -1.26 2.02 -31.40
CA LEU A 167 -0.24 2.38 -32.39
C LEU A 167 0.61 1.17 -32.82
N GLU A 168 0.98 0.29 -31.89
CA GLU A 168 1.71 -0.94 -32.22
C GLU A 168 0.89 -1.88 -33.12
N VAL A 169 -0.42 -2.02 -32.85
CA VAL A 169 -1.32 -2.81 -33.70
C VAL A 169 -1.44 -2.20 -35.10
N ASP A 170 -1.58 -0.89 -35.22
CA ASP A 170 -1.69 -0.19 -36.51
C ASP A 170 -0.39 -0.30 -37.32
N LEU A 171 0.77 -0.14 -36.67
CA LEU A 171 2.09 -0.32 -37.29
C LEU A 171 2.31 -1.78 -37.76
N ALA A 172 1.87 -2.76 -36.97
CA ALA A 172 1.95 -4.18 -37.34
C ALA A 172 1.04 -4.53 -38.53
N GLN A 173 -0.09 -3.84 -38.69
CA GLN A 173 -1.01 -4.01 -39.82
C GLN A 173 -0.54 -3.27 -41.09
N THR A 174 0.22 -2.19 -40.94
CA THR A 174 0.70 -1.36 -42.07
C THR A 174 2.01 -1.91 -42.68
N GLN A 175 2.77 -2.75 -41.98
CA GLN A 175 3.89 -3.47 -42.58
C GLN A 175 3.37 -4.65 -43.42
N PRO A 176 3.60 -4.68 -44.75
CA PRO A 176 3.21 -5.80 -45.58
C PRO A 176 3.97 -7.05 -45.14
N ASN A 177 3.32 -8.19 -45.33
CA ASN A 177 3.62 -9.54 -44.85
C ASN A 177 4.95 -10.16 -45.38
N ASP A 178 6.08 -9.45 -45.29
CA ASP A 178 7.37 -9.92 -45.85
C ASP A 178 8.25 -10.68 -44.85
N ARG A 179 7.77 -10.91 -43.62
CA ARG A 179 8.48 -11.78 -42.66
C ARG A 179 7.50 -12.66 -41.89
N GLN A 180 6.97 -13.69 -42.56
CA GLN A 180 6.58 -14.90 -41.83
C GLN A 180 7.79 -15.41 -41.05
N PRO A 181 7.71 -15.63 -39.72
CA PRO A 181 8.71 -16.43 -39.05
C PRO A 181 8.67 -17.81 -39.71
N GLN A 182 9.80 -18.24 -40.26
CA GLN A 182 10.05 -19.61 -40.67
C GLN A 182 9.75 -20.52 -39.46
N VAL A 183 8.50 -20.99 -39.34
CA VAL A 183 8.18 -22.18 -38.57
C VAL A 183 8.89 -23.29 -39.31
N LYS A 184 10.09 -23.60 -38.85
CA LYS A 184 10.86 -24.76 -39.29
C LYS A 184 10.02 -25.98 -38.92
N VAL A 185 9.16 -26.39 -39.85
CA VAL A 185 8.40 -27.64 -39.79
C VAL A 185 9.45 -28.74 -39.73
N ILE A 186 9.70 -29.30 -38.55
CA ILE A 186 10.41 -30.56 -38.38
C ILE A 186 9.45 -31.65 -38.86
N ASN A 187 9.30 -31.78 -40.18
CA ASN A 187 8.84 -33.00 -40.82
C ASN A 187 9.98 -33.47 -41.70
N GLN A 188 10.89 -34.26 -41.12
CA GLN A 188 11.67 -35.16 -41.94
C GLN A 188 10.79 -36.36 -42.30
N PRO A 189 10.59 -36.68 -43.58
CA PRO A 189 10.12 -38.01 -43.95
C PRO A 189 11.25 -38.99 -43.65
N VAL A 190 11.04 -39.90 -42.70
CA VAL A 190 11.87 -41.09 -42.59
C VAL A 190 11.48 -42.01 -43.74
N GLN A 191 12.36 -42.12 -44.73
CA GLN A 191 12.32 -43.12 -45.79
C GLN A 191 13.64 -43.93 -45.78
N PRO A 192 13.60 -45.19 -46.23
CA PRO A 192 14.29 -46.30 -45.58
C PRO A 192 15.69 -46.55 -46.16
N SER A 193 16.61 -47.05 -45.33
CA SER A 193 17.85 -47.67 -45.81
C SER A 193 17.70 -49.19 -45.77
N GLU A 194 17.37 -49.78 -46.91
CA GLU A 194 17.67 -51.18 -47.20
C GLU A 194 19.19 -51.39 -47.31
N SER A 195 19.64 -52.53 -46.77
CA SER A 195 20.51 -53.53 -47.42
C SER A 195 21.78 -53.97 -46.65
N ASN A 196 21.92 -55.31 -46.62
CA ASN A 196 23.10 -56.15 -46.38
C ASN A 196 23.41 -56.40 -44.89
N VAL A 197 23.24 -57.60 -44.33
CA VAL A 197 23.56 -58.97 -44.80
C VAL A 197 22.58 -59.98 -44.20
#